data_AF-L8G9M5-F1
#
_entry.id   AF-L8G9M5-F1
#
_cell.length_a   1.000
_cell.length_b   1.000
_cell.length_c   1.000
_cell.angle_alpha   90.00
_cell.angle_beta   90.00
_cell.angle_gamma   90.00
#
_symmetry.space_group_name_H-M   'P 1'
#
loop_
_entity.id
_entity.type
_entity.pdbx_description
1 polymer ?
#
loop_
_entity_poly.entity_id
_entity_poly.type
_entity_poly.pdbx_seq_one_letter_code
_entity_poly.pdbx_strand_id
1 'polypeptide(L)'
;MPSFKTLASAATLGLAAFGAALPSGSYSTLRSRALSNDLATAAGISDVDILQFALTLEFLEAEFYRSGFAKFPDADFAALGLTAEDLVSLKQVGATEQTHVTTLLAAISAQGVKPVAPCTYNFGFTTAAKMVATASVLEAVGISAYLGAAPLVAAPAILTAAGSILTVEARHQTLIRTLTKVAAVPNPFDTPLGTRAVFSLAAPFITACPDGSNLAIKPFPAMTSTTPASAIVADAQLAVASTAQGATHCAFVNGGAPGGAVFVPLTGGNCRVPQILKGDVFVFLASAGPATGVLTDDITVAGPMVVQIS
;
A
#
# COMPACT_ATOMS: atom_id res chain seq x y z
N MET A 1 21.31 -29.49 28.00
CA MET A 1 20.78 -28.51 27.03
C MET A 1 21.92 -27.60 26.61
N PRO A 2 22.61 -27.87 25.49
CA PRO A 2 23.75 -27.06 25.08
C PRO A 2 23.31 -25.90 24.17
N SER A 3 23.99 -24.78 24.40
CA SER A 3 23.81 -23.44 23.85
C SER A 3 24.22 -23.32 22.37
N PHE A 4 23.48 -22.51 21.61
CA PHE A 4 23.54 -22.27 20.15
C PHE A 4 24.84 -21.61 19.62
N LYS A 5 25.98 -21.75 20.29
CA LYS A 5 27.25 -21.10 19.89
C LYS A 5 28.33 -22.09 19.46
N THR A 6 28.02 -23.05 18.60
CA THR A 6 29.06 -23.76 17.81
C THR A 6 28.41 -24.61 16.72
N LEU A 7 28.27 -24.07 15.51
CA LEU A 7 28.09 -24.84 14.28
C LEU A 7 28.66 -24.02 13.12
N ALA A 8 29.95 -23.76 13.18
CA ALA A 8 30.76 -23.37 12.04
C ALA A 8 31.88 -24.39 11.93
N SER A 9 31.64 -25.48 11.19
CA SER A 9 32.66 -26.26 10.46
C SER A 9 32.04 -27.43 9.69
N ALA A 10 32.28 -27.39 8.37
CA ALA A 10 32.45 -28.51 7.44
C ALA A 10 31.31 -29.53 7.26
N ALA A 11 30.48 -29.29 6.23
CA ALA A 11 29.92 -30.35 5.41
C ALA A 11 30.29 -30.08 3.94
N THR A 12 31.43 -30.60 3.51
CA THR A 12 31.76 -30.78 2.09
C THR A 12 31.00 -32.00 1.57
N LEU A 13 29.85 -31.76 0.92
CA LEU A 13 29.21 -32.72 0.03
C LEU A 13 29.10 -32.06 -1.34
N GLY A 14 29.74 -32.69 -2.33
CA GLY A 14 29.82 -32.19 -3.69
C GLY A 14 28.45 -32.05 -4.33
N LEU A 15 28.09 -30.82 -4.69
CA LEU A 15 27.10 -30.56 -5.71
C LEU A 15 27.82 -30.27 -7.03
N ALA A 16 27.41 -31.01 -8.06
CA ALA A 16 27.77 -30.73 -9.44
C ALA A 16 27.51 -29.26 -9.77
N ALA A 17 28.48 -28.63 -10.44
CA ALA A 17 28.40 -27.27 -10.91
C ALA A 17 27.30 -27.13 -11.97
N PHE A 18 26.08 -26.82 -11.54
CA PHE A 18 25.17 -26.03 -12.36
C PHE A 18 25.58 -24.57 -12.20
N GLY A 19 26.18 -24.00 -13.24
CA GLY A 19 26.38 -22.57 -13.37
C GLY A 19 25.02 -21.87 -13.50
N ALA A 20 24.29 -21.77 -12.40
CA ALA A 20 23.22 -20.80 -12.28
C ALA A 20 23.90 -19.44 -12.10
N ALA A 21 23.74 -18.56 -13.09
CA ALA A 21 23.99 -17.14 -12.90
C ALA A 21 23.11 -16.66 -11.75
N LEU A 22 23.66 -16.62 -10.54
CA LEU A 22 23.02 -15.97 -9.40
C LEU A 22 22.87 -14.50 -9.79
N PRO A 23 21.65 -13.93 -9.75
CA PRO A 23 21.52 -12.49 -9.89
C PRO A 23 22.29 -11.88 -8.71
N SER A 24 23.26 -11.02 -9.02
CA SER A 24 24.12 -10.32 -8.06
C SER A 24 23.37 -9.37 -7.11
N GLY A 25 22.05 -9.49 -6.97
CA GLY A 25 21.14 -8.54 -6.33
C GLY A 25 21.11 -8.60 -4.80
N SER A 26 21.56 -9.68 -4.15
CA SER A 26 21.36 -9.87 -2.70
C SER A 26 22.30 -9.05 -1.80
N TYR A 27 23.41 -8.54 -2.30
CA TYR A 27 24.29 -7.62 -1.56
C TYR A 27 23.93 -6.13 -1.79
N SER A 28 23.08 -5.85 -2.78
CA SER A 28 22.59 -4.50 -3.09
C SER A 28 21.51 -4.04 -2.11
N THR A 29 20.68 -4.96 -1.61
CA THR A 29 19.47 -4.65 -0.82
C THR A 29 19.76 -4.21 0.62
N LEU A 30 20.79 -4.78 1.26
CA LEU A 30 21.20 -4.36 2.60
C LEU A 30 21.91 -3.00 2.59
N ARG A 31 22.72 -2.71 1.56
CA ARG A 31 23.33 -1.39 1.36
C ARG A 31 22.29 -0.33 1.00
N SER A 32 21.30 -0.66 0.17
CA SER A 32 20.21 0.28 -0.15
C SER A 32 19.34 0.58 1.07
N ARG A 33 19.08 -0.40 1.93
CA ARG A 33 18.32 -0.17 3.18
C ARG A 33 19.08 0.67 4.20
N ALA A 34 20.37 0.40 4.41
CA ALA A 34 21.19 1.24 5.29
C ALA A 34 21.22 2.69 4.79
N LEU A 35 21.37 2.89 3.48
CA LEU A 35 21.32 4.21 2.85
C LEU A 35 19.94 4.89 3.02
N SER A 36 18.84 4.15 2.87
CA SER A 36 17.49 4.67 3.11
C SER A 36 17.24 5.07 4.57
N ASN A 37 17.69 4.25 5.53
CA ASN A 37 17.64 4.58 6.96
C ASN A 37 18.48 5.82 7.29
N ASP A 38 19.69 5.92 6.72
CA ASP A 38 20.58 7.06 6.92
C ASP A 38 19.97 8.34 6.32
N LEU A 39 19.32 8.25 5.15
CA LEU A 39 18.59 9.38 4.54
C LEU A 39 17.36 9.77 5.34
N ALA A 40 16.59 8.81 5.87
CA ALA A 40 15.45 9.07 6.75
C ALA A 40 15.90 9.78 8.04
N THR A 41 16.98 9.29 8.65
CA THR A 41 17.60 9.89 9.84
C THR A 41 18.12 11.30 9.52
N ALA A 42 18.77 11.50 8.38
CA ALA A 42 19.24 12.81 7.93
C ALA A 42 18.08 13.79 7.63
N ALA A 43 16.91 13.27 7.24
CA ALA A 43 15.67 14.03 7.09
C ALA A 43 14.93 14.23 8.43
N GLY A 44 15.46 13.72 9.54
CA GLY A 44 14.86 13.83 10.87
C GLY A 44 13.64 12.94 11.10
N ILE A 45 13.42 11.92 10.26
CA ILE A 45 12.33 10.96 10.41
C ILE A 45 12.78 9.87 11.38
N SER A 46 12.07 9.74 12.50
CA SER A 46 12.31 8.68 13.49
C SER A 46 11.40 7.47 13.27
N ASP A 47 11.75 6.33 13.86
CA ASP A 47 10.87 5.16 13.90
C ASP A 47 9.51 5.47 14.53
N VAL A 48 9.45 6.42 15.48
CA VAL A 48 8.19 6.84 16.10
C VAL A 48 7.34 7.61 15.11
N ASP A 49 7.92 8.46 14.25
CA ASP A 49 7.16 9.16 13.21
C ASP A 49 6.56 8.17 12.21
N ILE A 50 7.30 7.11 11.87
CA ILE A 50 6.81 6.01 11.02
C ILE A 50 5.65 5.28 11.70
N LEU A 51 5.77 4.96 12.99
CA LEU A 51 4.70 4.30 13.75
C LEU A 51 3.45 5.18 13.89
N GLN A 52 3.61 6.49 14.09
CA GLN A 52 2.50 7.44 14.17
C GLN A 52 1.77 7.55 12.81
N PHE A 53 2.52 7.54 11.71
CA PHE A 53 1.95 7.49 10.37
C PHE A 53 1.16 6.19 10.14
N ALA A 54 1.74 5.03 10.48
CA ALA A 54 1.04 3.75 10.41
C ALA A 54 -0.25 3.76 11.26
N LEU A 55 -0.18 4.23 12.52
CA LEU A 55 -1.34 4.32 13.40
C LEU A 55 -2.46 5.21 12.83
N THR A 56 -2.10 6.26 12.09
CA THR A 56 -3.10 7.11 11.42
C THR A 56 -3.88 6.34 10.35
N LEU A 57 -3.21 5.46 9.60
CA LEU A 57 -3.86 4.60 8.60
C LEU A 57 -4.69 3.50 9.25
N GLU A 58 -4.16 2.84 10.28
CA GLU A 58 -4.87 1.79 11.02
C GLU A 58 -6.16 2.33 11.67
N PHE A 59 -6.14 3.57 12.19
CA PHE A 59 -7.37 4.21 12.68
C PHE A 59 -8.40 4.44 11.58
N LEU A 60 -7.97 4.77 10.37
CA LEU A 60 -8.84 4.95 9.22
C LEU A 60 -9.48 3.61 8.82
N GLU A 61 -8.70 2.55 8.72
CA GLU A 61 -9.16 1.21 8.33
C GLU A 61 -10.06 0.57 9.39
N ALA A 62 -9.69 0.65 10.67
CA ALA A 62 -10.53 0.18 11.77
C ALA A 62 -11.89 0.89 11.80
N GLU A 63 -11.92 2.22 11.60
CA GLU A 63 -13.16 2.98 11.55
C GLU A 63 -13.96 2.72 10.26
N PHE A 64 -13.28 2.49 9.13
CA PHE A 64 -13.90 2.10 7.88
C PHE A 64 -14.68 0.79 8.02
N TYR A 65 -14.06 -0.27 8.54
CA TYR A 65 -14.74 -1.55 8.75
C TYR A 65 -15.85 -1.45 9.79
N ARG A 66 -15.58 -0.79 10.93
CA ARG A 66 -16.57 -0.61 12.00
C ARG A 66 -17.82 0.11 11.49
N SER A 67 -17.65 1.22 10.78
CA SER A 67 -18.76 1.99 10.23
C SER A 67 -19.47 1.28 9.07
N GLY A 68 -18.73 0.55 8.24
CA GLY A 68 -19.28 -0.26 7.15
C GLY A 68 -20.23 -1.35 7.64
N PHE A 69 -19.77 -2.20 8.57
CA PHE A 69 -20.59 -3.28 9.13
C PHE A 69 -21.72 -2.79 10.05
N ALA A 70 -21.59 -1.59 10.64
CA ALA A 70 -22.69 -0.97 11.36
C ALA A 70 -23.78 -0.44 10.42
N LYS A 71 -23.40 -0.02 9.19
CA LYS A 71 -24.33 0.60 8.23
C LYS A 71 -25.10 -0.42 7.39
N PHE A 72 -24.46 -1.52 6.99
CA PHE A 72 -25.06 -2.51 6.09
C PHE A 72 -25.34 -3.83 6.82
N PRO A 73 -26.59 -4.34 6.79
CA PRO A 73 -26.90 -5.65 7.35
C PRO A 73 -26.28 -6.78 6.51
N ASP A 74 -26.10 -7.95 7.13
CA ASP A 74 -25.55 -9.16 6.50
C ASP A 74 -26.25 -9.54 5.18
N ALA A 75 -27.56 -9.25 5.06
CA ALA A 75 -28.33 -9.48 3.84
C ALA A 75 -27.81 -8.70 2.62
N ASP A 76 -27.25 -7.50 2.82
CA ASP A 76 -26.70 -6.69 1.72
C ASP A 76 -25.42 -7.34 1.17
N PHE A 77 -24.62 -7.98 2.02
CA PHE A 77 -23.43 -8.73 1.61
C PHE A 77 -23.81 -10.06 0.97
N ALA A 78 -24.83 -10.75 1.49
CA ALA A 78 -25.36 -11.97 0.89
C ALA A 78 -25.88 -11.72 -0.54
N ALA A 79 -26.46 -10.54 -0.80
CA ALA A 79 -26.89 -10.13 -2.15
C ALA A 79 -25.72 -9.96 -3.14
N LEU A 80 -24.48 -9.82 -2.65
CA LEU A 80 -23.26 -9.85 -3.48
C LEU A 80 -22.76 -11.28 -3.76
N GLY A 81 -23.43 -12.28 -3.18
CA GLY A 81 -23.07 -13.69 -3.30
C GLY A 81 -22.09 -14.19 -2.24
N LEU A 82 -21.88 -13.43 -1.14
CA LEU A 82 -21.08 -13.90 0.01
C LEU A 82 -21.89 -14.88 0.84
N THR A 83 -21.26 -15.99 1.23
CA THR A 83 -21.80 -16.94 2.20
C THR A 83 -21.70 -16.39 3.63
N ALA A 84 -22.32 -17.06 4.60
CA ALA A 84 -22.16 -16.72 6.00
C ALA A 84 -20.69 -16.84 6.46
N GLU A 85 -19.95 -17.84 5.96
CA GLU A 85 -18.53 -18.04 6.27
C GLU A 85 -17.64 -16.95 5.67
N ASP A 86 -17.94 -16.54 4.43
CA ASP A 86 -17.27 -15.39 3.80
C ASP A 86 -17.45 -14.12 4.61
N LEU A 87 -18.68 -13.89 5.12
CA LEU A 87 -18.96 -12.71 5.91
C LEU A 87 -18.30 -12.75 7.30
N VAL A 88 -18.18 -13.92 7.92
CA VAL A 88 -17.37 -14.09 9.15
C VAL A 88 -15.92 -13.72 8.86
N SER A 89 -15.36 -14.21 7.75
CA SER A 89 -13.99 -13.92 7.35
C SER A 89 -13.79 -12.42 7.05
N LEU A 90 -14.73 -11.79 6.35
CA LEU A 90 -14.67 -10.36 6.04
C LEU A 90 -14.81 -9.49 7.31
N LYS A 91 -15.67 -9.87 8.26
CA LYS A 91 -15.76 -9.19 9.56
C LYS A 91 -14.50 -9.38 10.41
N GLN A 92 -13.81 -10.53 10.26
CA GLN A 92 -12.56 -10.79 10.95
C GLN A 92 -11.44 -9.84 10.51
N VAL A 93 -11.43 -9.38 9.25
CA VAL A 93 -10.53 -8.32 8.76
C VAL A 93 -10.71 -7.04 9.61
N GLY A 94 -11.94 -6.56 9.76
CA GLY A 94 -12.20 -5.39 10.61
C GLY A 94 -11.77 -5.56 12.07
N ALA A 95 -11.79 -6.79 12.61
CA ALA A 95 -11.33 -7.08 13.96
C ALA A 95 -9.79 -7.11 14.07
N THR A 96 -9.09 -7.55 13.02
CA THR A 96 -7.62 -7.50 12.95
C THR A 96 -7.11 -6.06 12.82
N GLU A 97 -7.79 -5.17 12.08
CA GLU A 97 -7.39 -3.74 12.05
C GLU A 97 -7.46 -3.10 13.42
N GLN A 98 -8.49 -3.41 14.21
CA GLN A 98 -8.55 -2.92 15.58
C GLN A 98 -7.40 -3.46 16.45
N THR A 99 -6.91 -4.67 16.14
CA THR A 99 -5.74 -5.27 16.81
C THR A 99 -4.44 -4.58 16.38
N HIS A 100 -4.29 -4.21 15.10
CA HIS A 100 -3.17 -3.41 14.62
C HIS A 100 -3.11 -2.05 15.34
N VAL A 101 -4.25 -1.34 15.44
CA VAL A 101 -4.36 -0.08 16.21
C VAL A 101 -3.83 -0.25 17.64
N THR A 102 -4.33 -1.25 18.38
CA THR A 102 -3.91 -1.46 19.78
C THR A 102 -2.42 -1.82 19.90
N THR A 103 -1.89 -2.57 18.92
CA THR A 103 -0.47 -2.92 18.86
C THR A 103 0.40 -1.67 18.65
N LEU A 104 0.04 -0.79 17.72
CA LEU A 104 0.77 0.44 17.45
C LEU A 104 0.66 1.45 18.60
N LEU A 105 -0.53 1.60 19.21
CA LEU A 105 -0.71 2.41 20.42
C LEU A 105 0.26 1.99 21.54
N ALA A 106 0.39 0.68 21.77
CA ALA A 106 1.31 0.13 22.76
C ALA A 106 2.78 0.38 22.36
N ALA A 107 3.14 0.15 21.10
CA ALA A 107 4.50 0.35 20.61
C ALA A 107 4.96 1.81 20.73
N ILE A 108 4.10 2.77 20.40
CA ILE A 108 4.40 4.21 20.48
C ILE A 108 4.49 4.66 21.94
N SER A 109 3.55 4.23 22.78
CA SER A 109 3.56 4.56 24.21
C SER A 109 4.80 4.00 24.91
N ALA A 110 5.30 2.83 24.52
CA ALA A 110 6.52 2.24 25.05
C ALA A 110 7.79 3.07 24.75
N GLN A 111 7.75 3.94 23.74
CA GLN A 111 8.81 4.91 23.42
C GLN A 111 8.66 6.23 24.19
N GLY A 112 7.68 6.34 25.10
CA GLY A 112 7.42 7.56 25.88
C GLY A 112 6.76 8.69 25.08
N VAL A 113 6.22 8.39 23.89
CA VAL A 113 5.55 9.35 23.02
C VAL A 113 4.05 9.17 23.13
N LYS A 114 3.31 10.29 23.17
CA LYS A 114 1.84 10.27 23.13
C LYS A 114 1.40 9.85 21.73
N PRO A 115 0.62 8.75 21.58
CA PRO A 115 0.11 8.38 20.27
C PRO A 115 -0.83 9.44 19.69
N VAL A 116 -0.89 9.52 18.37
CA VAL A 116 -1.92 10.30 17.67
C VAL A 116 -3.32 9.77 18.04
N ALA A 117 -4.32 10.64 17.95
CA ALA A 117 -5.72 10.29 18.15
C ALA A 117 -6.41 10.03 16.80
N PRO A 118 -7.48 9.21 16.77
CA PRO A 118 -8.24 8.98 15.54
C PRO A 118 -8.85 10.28 15.01
N CYS A 119 -8.84 10.44 13.69
CA CYS A 119 -9.53 11.52 13.00
C CYS A 119 -11.04 11.24 12.88
N THR A 120 -11.79 12.19 12.33
CA THR A 120 -13.16 11.97 11.85
C THR A 120 -13.13 11.66 10.36
N TYR A 121 -13.90 10.68 9.93
CA TYR A 121 -13.82 10.17 8.55
C TYR A 121 -15.14 10.27 7.81
N ASN A 122 -15.05 10.39 6.48
CA ASN A 122 -16.17 10.27 5.57
C ASN A 122 -15.79 9.36 4.39
N PHE A 123 -16.29 8.13 4.41
CA PHE A 123 -16.01 7.14 3.38
C PHE A 123 -16.94 7.20 2.17
N GLY A 124 -18.03 7.97 2.24
CA GLY A 124 -18.95 8.18 1.11
C GLY A 124 -19.67 6.92 0.57
N PHE A 125 -19.49 5.74 1.17
CA PHE A 125 -20.14 4.52 0.68
C PHE A 125 -21.64 4.53 0.96
N THR A 126 -22.41 4.07 -0.05
CA THR A 126 -23.88 4.04 -0.01
C THR A 126 -24.45 2.62 -0.11
N THR A 127 -23.61 1.63 -0.44
CA THR A 127 -23.99 0.22 -0.57
C THR A 127 -22.88 -0.68 -0.04
N ALA A 128 -23.21 -1.91 0.37
CA ALA A 128 -22.23 -2.93 0.75
C ALA A 128 -21.22 -3.20 -0.38
N ALA A 129 -21.67 -3.21 -1.65
CA ALA A 129 -20.77 -3.36 -2.81
C ALA A 129 -19.70 -2.26 -2.88
N LYS A 130 -20.09 -0.99 -2.65
CA LYS A 130 -19.13 0.12 -2.61
C LYS A 130 -18.21 0.02 -1.41
N MET A 131 -18.71 -0.43 -0.26
CA MET A 131 -17.87 -0.69 0.91
C MET A 131 -16.82 -1.76 0.56
N VAL A 132 -17.19 -2.93 0.04
CA VAL A 132 -16.22 -3.99 -0.33
C VAL A 132 -15.21 -3.50 -1.39
N ALA A 133 -15.64 -2.69 -2.36
CA ALA A 133 -14.74 -2.10 -3.33
C ALA A 133 -13.73 -1.12 -2.69
N THR A 134 -14.18 -0.27 -1.76
CA THR A 134 -13.28 0.60 -0.98
C THR A 134 -12.33 -0.22 -0.10
N ALA A 135 -12.81 -1.31 0.49
CA ALA A 135 -11.99 -2.21 1.31
C ALA A 135 -10.80 -2.73 0.51
N SER A 136 -11.02 -3.25 -0.70
CA SER A 136 -9.94 -3.71 -1.58
C SER A 136 -8.92 -2.60 -1.88
N VAL A 137 -9.36 -1.34 -2.03
CA VAL A 137 -8.43 -0.23 -2.22
C VAL A 137 -7.63 0.06 -0.96
N LEU A 138 -8.27 0.10 0.22
CA LEU A 138 -7.59 0.40 1.48
C LEU A 138 -6.53 -0.66 1.81
N GLU A 139 -6.84 -1.95 1.71
CA GLU A 139 -5.83 -3.01 1.96
C GLU A 139 -4.62 -2.89 1.02
N ALA A 140 -4.83 -2.53 -0.25
CA ALA A 140 -3.70 -2.29 -1.17
C ALA A 140 -2.84 -1.11 -0.70
N VAL A 141 -3.46 -0.07 -0.14
CA VAL A 141 -2.79 1.10 0.43
C VAL A 141 -2.05 0.74 1.71
N GLY A 142 -2.65 -0.03 2.61
CA GLY A 142 -2.02 -0.55 3.83
C GLY A 142 -0.75 -1.34 3.52
N ILE A 143 -0.83 -2.32 2.61
CA ILE A 143 0.33 -3.08 2.12
C ILE A 143 1.42 -2.13 1.58
N SER A 144 1.03 -1.18 0.72
CA SER A 144 1.96 -0.25 0.08
C SER A 144 2.66 0.66 1.08
N ALA A 145 1.95 1.06 2.13
CA ALA A 145 2.46 1.91 3.20
C ALA A 145 3.49 1.18 4.06
N TYR A 146 3.16 -0.02 4.54
CA TYR A 146 4.09 -0.83 5.32
C TYR A 146 5.34 -1.20 4.52
N LEU A 147 5.17 -1.60 3.26
CA LEU A 147 6.30 -1.97 2.40
C LEU A 147 7.17 -0.75 2.05
N GLY A 148 6.57 0.41 1.80
CA GLY A 148 7.28 1.67 1.56
C GLY A 148 8.03 2.20 2.78
N ALA A 149 7.51 1.95 3.98
CA ALA A 149 8.13 2.34 5.25
C ALA A 149 9.23 1.38 5.72
N ALA A 150 9.17 0.10 5.34
CA ALA A 150 10.14 -0.94 5.75
C ALA A 150 11.63 -0.54 5.61
N PRO A 151 12.09 0.11 4.52
CA PRO A 151 13.49 0.53 4.39
C PRO A 151 13.85 1.78 5.19
N LEU A 152 12.88 2.42 5.87
CA LEU A 152 13.08 3.61 6.71
C LEU A 152 13.16 3.28 8.21
N VAL A 153 12.73 2.07 8.60
CA VAL A 153 12.73 1.62 10.00
C VAL A 153 14.14 1.17 10.41
N ALA A 154 14.68 1.84 11.43
CA ALA A 154 15.98 1.57 12.00
C ALA A 154 15.95 0.41 13.01
N ALA A 155 14.98 0.39 13.93
CA ALA A 155 14.90 -0.62 14.98
C ALA A 155 14.39 -1.98 14.44
N PRO A 156 15.18 -3.07 14.56
CA PRO A 156 14.78 -4.38 14.06
C PRO A 156 13.50 -4.94 14.71
N ALA A 157 13.25 -4.60 15.97
CA ALA A 157 12.04 -5.01 16.67
C ALA A 157 10.79 -4.35 16.09
N ILE A 158 10.86 -3.05 15.77
CA ILE A 158 9.78 -2.31 15.11
C ILE A 158 9.56 -2.86 13.70
N LEU A 159 10.64 -3.10 12.94
CA LEU A 159 10.53 -3.71 11.62
C LEU A 159 9.86 -5.09 11.68
N THR A 160 10.22 -5.93 12.64
CA THR A 160 9.64 -7.27 12.79
C THR A 160 8.15 -7.19 13.09
N ALA A 161 7.74 -6.26 13.96
CA ALA A 161 6.33 -6.02 14.25
C ALA A 161 5.58 -5.52 13.01
N ALA A 162 6.11 -4.51 12.32
CA ALA A 162 5.54 -3.99 11.07
C ALA A 162 5.45 -5.07 9.98
N GLY A 163 6.46 -5.92 9.86
CA GLY A 163 6.46 -7.05 8.93
C GLY A 163 5.37 -8.09 9.27
N SER A 164 5.06 -8.29 10.56
CA SER A 164 3.97 -9.18 10.94
C SER A 164 2.60 -8.64 10.50
N ILE A 165 2.37 -7.32 10.65
CA ILE A 165 1.16 -6.64 10.20
C ILE A 165 1.05 -6.69 8.68
N LEU A 166 2.12 -6.31 7.95
CA LEU A 166 2.16 -6.36 6.48
C LEU A 166 1.71 -7.71 5.90
N THR A 167 2.10 -8.84 6.52
CA THR A 167 1.65 -10.15 6.02
C THR A 167 0.17 -10.43 6.27
N VAL A 168 -0.44 -9.78 7.26
CA VAL A 168 -1.87 -9.86 7.56
C VAL A 168 -2.65 -8.97 6.57
N GLU A 169 -2.20 -7.74 6.32
CA GLU A 169 -2.72 -6.86 5.25
C GLU A 169 -2.79 -7.59 3.89
N ALA A 170 -1.70 -8.28 3.52
CA ALA A 170 -1.65 -9.06 2.28
C ALA A 170 -2.71 -10.20 2.23
N ARG A 171 -3.03 -10.80 3.38
CA ARG A 171 -4.09 -11.83 3.48
C ARG A 171 -5.47 -11.22 3.43
N HIS A 172 -5.68 -10.06 4.05
CA HIS A 172 -6.93 -9.30 3.93
C HIS A 172 -7.23 -8.97 2.47
N GLN A 173 -6.24 -8.42 1.76
CA GLN A 173 -6.37 -8.14 0.33
C GLN A 173 -6.69 -9.41 -0.47
N THR A 174 -5.95 -10.51 -0.25
CA THR A 174 -6.20 -11.78 -0.94
C THR A 174 -7.63 -12.31 -0.69
N LEU A 175 -8.13 -12.21 0.54
CA LEU A 175 -9.49 -12.56 0.89
C LEU A 175 -10.49 -11.71 0.12
N ILE A 176 -10.39 -10.39 0.18
CA ILE A 176 -11.34 -9.47 -0.49
C ILE A 176 -11.36 -9.70 -2.00
N ARG A 177 -10.19 -9.91 -2.61
CA ARG A 177 -10.06 -10.24 -4.04
C ARG A 177 -10.77 -11.55 -4.39
N THR A 178 -10.68 -12.56 -3.51
CA THR A 178 -11.40 -13.82 -3.67
C THR A 178 -12.91 -13.63 -3.56
N LEU A 179 -13.37 -12.87 -2.56
CA LEU A 179 -14.80 -12.58 -2.35
C LEU A 179 -15.42 -11.78 -3.49
N THR A 180 -14.62 -10.91 -4.13
CA THR A 180 -15.02 -10.11 -5.30
C THR A 180 -14.78 -10.80 -6.64
N LYS A 181 -14.32 -12.06 -6.62
CA LYS A 181 -14.11 -12.92 -7.80
C LYS A 181 -13.12 -12.35 -8.82
N VAL A 182 -12.10 -11.68 -8.32
CA VAL A 182 -10.96 -11.20 -9.12
C VAL A 182 -9.73 -12.04 -8.78
N ALA A 183 -8.65 -11.91 -9.55
CA ALA A 183 -7.44 -12.71 -9.33
C ALA A 183 -6.89 -12.50 -7.91
N ALA A 184 -6.85 -13.55 -7.08
CA ALA A 184 -6.48 -13.47 -5.67
C ALA A 184 -5.05 -12.95 -5.45
N VAL A 185 -4.11 -13.41 -6.28
CA VAL A 185 -2.70 -12.98 -6.28
C VAL A 185 -2.33 -12.56 -7.72
N PRO A 186 -2.56 -11.31 -8.10
CA PRO A 186 -2.44 -10.87 -9.49
C PRO A 186 -0.99 -10.69 -9.94
N ASN A 187 -0.07 -10.42 -9.00
CA ASN A 187 1.33 -10.13 -9.27
C ASN A 187 2.25 -10.88 -8.30
N PRO A 188 3.52 -11.13 -8.68
CA PRO A 188 4.52 -11.74 -7.80
C PRO A 188 5.08 -10.79 -6.74
N PHE A 189 4.83 -9.48 -6.86
CA PHE A 189 5.34 -8.45 -5.96
C PHE A 189 4.26 -7.41 -5.65
N ASP A 190 4.11 -7.07 -4.37
CA ASP A 190 3.34 -5.91 -3.94
C ASP A 190 4.10 -4.60 -4.20
N THR A 191 3.36 -3.50 -4.21
CA THR A 191 3.88 -2.21 -4.69
C THR A 191 4.18 -1.28 -3.51
N PRO A 192 5.43 -0.94 -3.20
CA PRO A 192 5.72 0.07 -2.19
C PRO A 192 5.33 1.46 -2.69
N LEU A 193 4.77 2.30 -1.80
CA LEU A 193 4.53 3.71 -2.07
C LEU A 193 5.23 4.60 -1.04
N GLY A 194 5.65 5.78 -1.46
CA GLY A 194 6.16 6.81 -0.56
C GLY A 194 5.06 7.42 0.31
N THR A 195 5.43 7.96 1.48
CA THR A 195 4.50 8.48 2.49
C THR A 195 3.50 9.50 1.92
N ARG A 196 3.95 10.41 1.05
CA ARG A 196 3.07 11.41 0.44
C ARG A 196 2.04 10.79 -0.51
N ALA A 197 2.43 9.76 -1.27
CA ALA A 197 1.52 9.05 -2.16
C ALA A 197 0.46 8.27 -1.35
N VAL A 198 0.88 7.56 -0.31
CA VAL A 198 -0.03 6.88 0.63
C VAL A 198 -1.01 7.87 1.26
N PHE A 199 -0.49 8.99 1.81
CA PHE A 199 -1.34 10.01 2.41
C PHE A 199 -2.31 10.64 1.40
N SER A 200 -1.91 10.78 0.13
CA SER A 200 -2.80 11.29 -0.92
C SER A 200 -3.99 10.37 -1.20
N LEU A 201 -3.87 9.07 -0.94
CA LEU A 201 -4.96 8.09 -1.03
C LEU A 201 -5.85 8.07 0.21
N ALA A 202 -5.29 8.32 1.39
CA ALA A 202 -6.02 8.37 2.65
C ALA A 202 -6.74 9.70 2.88
N ALA A 203 -6.12 10.82 2.48
CA ALA A 203 -6.60 12.17 2.76
C ALA A 203 -8.07 12.45 2.35
N PRO A 204 -8.59 11.93 1.22
CA PRO A 204 -9.99 12.14 0.85
C PRO A 204 -11.01 11.60 1.86
N PHE A 205 -10.63 10.63 2.69
CA PHE A 205 -11.49 10.06 3.73
C PHE A 205 -11.42 10.82 5.05
N ILE A 206 -10.41 11.66 5.26
CA ILE A 206 -10.17 12.38 6.51
C ILE A 206 -10.85 13.75 6.45
N THR A 207 -11.77 14.02 7.37
CA THR A 207 -12.52 15.29 7.43
C THR A 207 -11.93 16.28 8.42
N ALA A 208 -11.50 15.81 9.59
CA ALA A 208 -10.80 16.60 10.59
C ALA A 208 -10.02 15.67 11.52
N CYS A 209 -8.93 16.15 12.11
CA CYS A 209 -8.16 15.41 13.11
C CYS A 209 -8.04 16.25 14.39
N PRO A 210 -7.99 15.61 15.57
CA PRO A 210 -7.65 16.32 16.81
C PRO A 210 -6.29 17.01 16.72
N ASP A 211 -6.12 18.08 17.50
CA ASP A 211 -4.84 18.80 17.57
C ASP A 211 -3.68 17.85 17.89
N GLY A 212 -2.59 17.99 17.13
CA GLY A 212 -1.40 17.13 17.24
C GLY A 212 -1.54 15.75 16.57
N SER A 213 -2.67 15.45 15.93
CA SER A 213 -2.89 14.19 15.19
C SER A 213 -2.95 14.38 13.67
N ASN A 214 -2.96 15.63 13.18
CA ASN A 214 -2.87 15.91 11.76
C ASN A 214 -1.44 15.66 11.26
N LEU A 215 -1.30 14.81 10.25
CA LEU A 215 -0.04 14.58 9.58
C LEU A 215 0.32 15.85 8.79
N ALA A 216 1.50 16.43 9.04
CA ALA A 216 1.98 17.63 8.35
C ALA A 216 2.44 17.34 6.89
N ILE A 217 1.66 16.53 6.18
CA ILE A 217 1.93 16.06 4.83
C ILE A 217 0.91 16.71 3.91
N LYS A 218 1.40 17.41 2.88
CA LYS A 218 0.51 17.95 1.84
C LYS A 218 0.24 16.86 0.80
N PRO A 219 -1.02 16.43 0.62
CA PRO A 219 -1.33 15.45 -0.42
C PRO A 219 -1.02 16.05 -1.79
N PHE A 220 -0.70 15.19 -2.74
CA PHE A 220 -0.66 15.58 -4.15
C PHE A 220 -2.06 16.03 -4.61
N PRO A 221 -2.14 16.86 -5.67
CA PRO A 221 -3.40 17.15 -6.31
C PRO A 221 -4.14 15.86 -6.69
N ALA A 222 -5.46 15.84 -6.45
CA ALA A 222 -6.28 14.68 -6.76
C ALA A 222 -6.33 14.40 -8.27
N MET A 223 -6.50 13.13 -8.60
CA MET A 223 -6.75 12.65 -9.96
C MET A 223 -7.87 11.62 -9.92
N THR A 224 -8.69 11.57 -10.96
CA THR A 224 -9.73 10.55 -11.15
C THR A 224 -9.67 9.96 -12.55
N SER A 225 -10.25 8.77 -12.71
CA SER A 225 -10.52 8.16 -14.02
C SER A 225 -11.95 8.48 -14.44
N THR A 226 -12.15 8.85 -15.70
CA THR A 226 -13.48 8.88 -16.33
C THR A 226 -13.77 7.59 -17.11
N THR A 227 -12.77 6.74 -17.31
CA THR A 227 -12.96 5.39 -17.85
C THR A 227 -13.70 4.51 -16.82
N PRO A 228 -14.81 3.84 -17.20
CA PRO A 228 -15.48 2.88 -16.34
C PRO A 228 -14.51 1.78 -15.87
N ALA A 229 -14.56 1.39 -14.60
CA ALA A 229 -13.62 0.41 -14.03
C ALA A 229 -13.57 -0.91 -14.82
N SER A 230 -14.71 -1.39 -15.31
CA SER A 230 -14.80 -2.61 -16.13
C SER A 230 -14.14 -2.50 -17.52
N ALA A 231 -13.80 -1.29 -17.97
CA ALA A 231 -13.12 -1.04 -19.24
C ALA A 231 -11.61 -0.80 -19.08
N ILE A 232 -11.09 -0.80 -17.85
CA ILE A 232 -9.65 -0.63 -17.57
C ILE A 232 -8.98 -2.01 -17.69
N VAL A 233 -8.53 -2.33 -18.89
CA VAL A 233 -7.82 -3.57 -19.21
C VAL A 233 -6.47 -3.27 -19.86
N ALA A 234 -5.59 -4.26 -19.92
CA ALA A 234 -4.33 -4.17 -20.65
C ALA A 234 -4.54 -3.62 -22.08
N ASP A 235 -3.70 -2.67 -22.48
CA ASP A 235 -3.71 -1.99 -23.79
C ASP A 235 -4.90 -1.04 -24.07
N ALA A 236 -5.83 -0.89 -23.13
CA ALA A 236 -6.93 0.07 -23.26
C ALA A 236 -6.48 1.54 -23.11
N GLN A 237 -7.34 2.47 -23.53
CA GLN A 237 -7.18 3.89 -23.22
C GLN A 237 -7.78 4.21 -21.85
N LEU A 238 -6.94 4.74 -20.96
CA LEU A 238 -7.34 5.25 -19.65
C LEU A 238 -7.46 6.77 -19.73
N ALA A 239 -8.69 7.27 -19.60
CA ALA A 239 -8.97 8.70 -19.54
C ALA A 239 -8.85 9.19 -18.09
N VAL A 240 -8.02 10.20 -17.88
CA VAL A 240 -7.68 10.74 -16.56
C VAL A 240 -8.02 12.22 -16.47
N ALA A 241 -8.45 12.66 -15.30
CA ALA A 241 -8.80 14.05 -15.01
C ALA A 241 -8.11 14.53 -13.73
N SER A 242 -7.52 15.72 -13.78
CA SER A 242 -6.98 16.45 -12.63
C SER A 242 -7.04 17.95 -12.90
N THR A 243 -7.07 18.76 -11.83
CA THR A 243 -6.92 20.21 -11.93
C THR A 243 -5.46 20.65 -12.03
N ALA A 244 -4.52 19.75 -11.75
CA ALA A 244 -3.09 20.02 -11.87
C ALA A 244 -2.66 20.13 -13.33
N GLN A 245 -1.69 21.00 -13.59
CA GLN A 245 -1.13 21.25 -14.93
C GLN A 245 0.33 20.80 -15.00
N GLY A 246 0.86 20.65 -16.22
CA GLY A 246 2.27 20.30 -16.45
C GLY A 246 2.57 18.79 -16.50
N ALA A 247 1.54 17.95 -16.48
CA ALA A 247 1.68 16.52 -16.70
C ALA A 247 1.98 16.22 -18.18
N THR A 248 2.97 15.38 -18.44
CA THR A 248 3.34 14.90 -19.77
C THR A 248 3.21 13.38 -19.90
N HIS A 249 3.14 12.67 -18.77
CA HIS A 249 3.05 11.21 -18.72
C HIS A 249 2.05 10.74 -17.66
N CYS A 250 1.49 9.55 -17.85
CA CYS A 250 1.02 8.73 -16.74
C CYS A 250 2.15 7.82 -16.28
N ALA A 251 2.36 7.73 -14.96
CA ALA A 251 3.21 6.73 -14.35
C ALA A 251 2.33 5.64 -13.73
N PHE A 252 2.41 4.43 -14.26
CA PHE A 252 1.73 3.26 -13.73
C PHE A 252 2.66 2.52 -12.77
N VAL A 253 2.51 2.75 -11.47
CA VAL A 253 3.37 2.20 -10.42
C VAL A 253 2.82 0.84 -9.98
N ASN A 254 3.68 -0.19 -10.06
CA ASN A 254 3.35 -1.56 -9.73
C ASN A 254 4.63 -2.35 -9.39
N GLY A 255 4.59 -3.21 -8.37
CA GLY A 255 5.75 -3.99 -7.92
C GLY A 255 6.32 -4.95 -8.97
N GLY A 256 5.52 -5.36 -9.97
CA GLY A 256 5.97 -6.16 -11.11
C GLY A 256 6.69 -5.38 -12.21
N ALA A 257 6.68 -4.05 -12.17
CA ALA A 257 7.32 -3.22 -13.19
C ALA A 257 8.82 -3.02 -12.91
N PRO A 258 9.71 -3.20 -13.90
CA PRO A 258 11.12 -2.83 -13.76
C PRO A 258 11.26 -1.35 -13.38
N GLY A 259 12.00 -1.06 -12.31
CA GLY A 259 12.16 0.30 -11.79
C GLY A 259 11.00 0.81 -10.92
N GLY A 260 9.89 0.06 -10.82
CA GLY A 260 8.72 0.35 -9.99
C GLY A 260 7.58 1.06 -10.73
N ALA A 261 7.82 1.63 -11.90
CA ALA A 261 6.77 2.27 -12.71
C ALA A 261 6.99 2.13 -14.21
N VAL A 262 5.88 2.06 -14.96
CA VAL A 262 5.87 2.21 -16.41
C VAL A 262 5.34 3.59 -16.77
N PHE A 263 6.14 4.39 -17.47
CA PHE A 263 5.75 5.71 -17.94
C PHE A 263 5.18 5.64 -19.36
N VAL A 264 4.02 6.26 -19.56
CA VAL A 264 3.33 6.32 -20.86
C VAL A 264 2.97 7.78 -21.16
N PRO A 265 3.16 8.28 -22.40
CA PRO A 265 2.80 9.64 -22.76
C PRO A 265 1.31 9.94 -22.49
N LEU A 266 1.04 11.09 -21.87
CA LEU A 266 -0.30 11.63 -21.69
C LEU A 266 -0.69 12.43 -22.93
N THR A 267 -1.64 11.93 -23.71
CA THR A 267 -2.10 12.56 -24.95
C THR A 267 -3.58 12.87 -24.87
N GLY A 268 -3.95 14.15 -24.91
CA GLY A 268 -5.35 14.57 -24.86
C GLY A 268 -6.11 14.07 -23.62
N GLY A 269 -5.44 13.99 -22.46
CA GLY A 269 -6.03 13.46 -21.22
C GLY A 269 -6.13 11.94 -21.14
N ASN A 270 -5.48 11.21 -22.06
CA ASN A 270 -5.51 9.75 -22.11
C ASN A 270 -4.10 9.15 -22.03
N CYS A 271 -4.02 7.97 -21.43
CA CYS A 271 -2.82 7.14 -21.39
C CYS A 271 -3.16 5.70 -21.78
N ARG A 272 -2.29 5.06 -22.55
CA ARG A 272 -2.42 3.64 -22.88
C ARG A 272 -2.01 2.79 -21.67
N VAL A 273 -2.88 1.87 -21.23
CA VAL A 273 -2.60 0.96 -20.12
C VAL A 273 -1.51 -0.03 -20.53
N PRO A 274 -0.38 -0.13 -19.80
CA PRO A 274 0.69 -1.06 -20.15
C PRO A 274 0.26 -2.53 -20.08
N GLN A 275 0.61 -3.32 -21.08
CA GLN A 275 0.20 -4.74 -21.19
C GLN A 275 0.75 -5.66 -20.09
N ILE A 276 1.85 -5.28 -19.47
CA ILE A 276 2.54 -6.11 -18.47
C ILE A 276 1.90 -6.02 -17.08
N LEU A 277 0.96 -5.10 -16.86
CA LEU A 277 0.42 -4.80 -15.55
C LEU A 277 -0.89 -5.54 -15.28
N LYS A 278 -1.06 -5.98 -14.04
CA LYS A 278 -2.25 -6.69 -13.55
C LYS A 278 -2.55 -6.25 -12.13
N GLY A 279 -3.75 -6.55 -11.63
CA GLY A 279 -4.11 -6.28 -10.24
C GLY A 279 -4.19 -4.79 -9.93
N ASP A 280 -3.86 -4.44 -8.70
CA ASP A 280 -3.92 -3.06 -8.24
C ASP A 280 -2.70 -2.27 -8.73
N VAL A 281 -2.98 -1.17 -9.43
CA VAL A 281 -1.97 -0.29 -10.01
C VAL A 281 -2.24 1.13 -9.57
N PHE A 282 -1.18 1.79 -9.09
CA PHE A 282 -1.24 3.19 -8.67
C PHE A 282 -0.84 4.07 -9.85
N VAL A 283 -1.79 4.83 -10.37
CA VAL A 283 -1.57 5.70 -11.52
C VAL A 283 -1.34 7.12 -11.02
N PHE A 284 -0.26 7.75 -11.48
CA PHE A 284 0.08 9.14 -11.22
C PHE A 284 0.16 9.93 -12.53
N LEU A 285 -0.05 11.23 -12.46
CA LEU A 285 0.41 12.15 -13.49
C LEU A 285 1.84 12.60 -13.17
N ALA A 286 2.72 12.56 -14.17
CA ALA A 286 4.11 12.95 -14.02
C ALA A 286 4.53 13.99 -15.08
N SER A 287 5.46 14.88 -14.71
CA SER A 287 6.04 15.90 -15.60
C SER A 287 7.15 15.35 -16.50
N ALA A 288 7.66 14.15 -16.21
CA ALA A 288 8.69 13.45 -16.98
C ALA A 288 8.48 11.93 -16.95
N GLY A 289 9.05 11.23 -17.94
CA GLY A 289 9.07 9.77 -18.03
C GLY A 289 10.51 9.23 -18.05
N PRO A 290 11.19 9.13 -16.90
CA PRO A 290 12.57 8.66 -16.85
C PRO A 290 12.66 7.18 -17.26
N ALA A 291 13.65 6.85 -18.10
CA ALA A 291 13.90 5.48 -18.55
C ALA A 291 14.29 4.51 -17.41
N THR A 292 14.64 5.03 -16.24
CA THR A 292 14.92 4.23 -15.03
C THR A 292 13.67 3.58 -14.43
N GLY A 293 12.47 4.04 -14.80
CA GLY A 293 11.20 3.58 -14.21
C GLY A 293 10.94 4.11 -12.81
N VAL A 294 11.79 5.01 -12.28
CA VAL A 294 11.66 5.57 -10.93
C VAL A 294 10.78 6.82 -10.94
N LEU A 295 9.66 6.77 -10.22
CA LEU A 295 8.81 7.93 -9.92
C LEU A 295 9.30 8.60 -8.62
N THR A 296 9.44 9.93 -8.63
CA THR A 296 9.78 10.73 -7.44
C THR A 296 8.72 11.79 -7.18
N ASP A 297 8.69 12.32 -5.96
CA ASP A 297 7.80 13.43 -5.59
C ASP A 297 7.99 14.67 -6.47
N ASP A 298 9.23 14.97 -6.89
CA ASP A 298 9.57 16.16 -7.70
C ASP A 298 8.95 16.14 -9.10
N ILE A 299 8.81 14.95 -9.68
CA ILE A 299 8.19 14.80 -11.00
C ILE A 299 6.71 14.42 -10.92
N THR A 300 6.18 14.19 -9.71
CA THR A 300 4.77 13.84 -9.51
C THR A 300 3.91 15.11 -9.54
N VAL A 301 2.98 15.16 -10.51
CA VAL A 301 2.08 16.29 -10.74
C VAL A 301 0.75 16.08 -10.01
N ALA A 302 0.19 14.87 -10.04
CA ALA A 302 -1.08 14.52 -9.39
C ALA A 302 -1.20 13.01 -9.13
N GLY A 303 -2.16 12.65 -8.28
CA GLY A 303 -2.47 11.27 -7.91
C GLY A 303 -1.82 10.84 -6.58
N PRO A 304 -1.67 9.54 -6.32
CA PRO A 304 -2.15 8.47 -7.17
C PRO A 304 -3.68 8.35 -7.16
N MET A 305 -4.21 7.70 -8.18
CA MET A 305 -5.46 6.96 -8.07
C MET A 305 -5.16 5.46 -8.16
N VAL A 306 -6.01 4.63 -7.58
CA VAL A 306 -5.90 3.16 -7.71
C VAL A 306 -6.81 2.69 -8.83
N VAL A 307 -6.27 1.88 -9.74
CA VAL A 307 -7.05 1.16 -10.74
C VAL A 307 -6.76 -0.32 -10.64
N GLN A 308 -7.78 -1.14 -10.85
CA GLN A 308 -7.61 -2.57 -10.94
C GLN A 308 -7.58 -2.98 -12.42
N ILE A 309 -6.48 -3.60 -12.85
CA ILE A 309 -6.29 -4.08 -14.23
C ILE A 309 -6.50 -5.60 -14.26
N SER A 310 -7.38 -6.06 -15.15
CA SER A 310 -7.62 -7.48 -15.44
C SER A 310 -6.83 -8.01 -16.64
#